data_AF-A0A529XLX7-F1
#
_entry.id   AF-A0A529XLX7-F1
#
_cell.length_a   1.000
_cell.length_b   1.000
_cell.length_c   1.000
_cell.angle_alpha   90.00
_cell.angle_beta   90.00
_cell.angle_gamma   90.00
#
_symmetry.space_group_name_H-M   'P 1'
#
loop_
_entity.id
_entity.type
_entity.pdbx_description
1 polymer ?
#
loop_
_entity_poly.entity_id
_entity_poly.type
_entity_poly.pdbx_seq_one_letter_code
_entity_poly.pdbx_strand_id
1 'polypeptide(L)' 'MRAVVLRRPLDLDVEERETPEPGPGEVLVRIARGGICGSDLHYFRHGGFGTVRM' A
#
# COMPACT_ATOMS: atom_id res chain seq x y z
N MET A 1 4.84 -8.01 9.99
CA MET A 1 3.46 -7.84 9.50
C MET A 1 3.50 -7.92 7.98
N ARG A 2 2.62 -8.74 7.39
CA ARG A 2 2.58 -8.91 5.94
C ARG A 2 1.98 -7.66 5.28
N ALA A 3 2.65 -7.15 4.26
CA ALA A 3 2.21 -6.01 3.46
C ALA A 3 2.36 -6.30 1.97
N VAL A 4 1.40 -5.84 1.16
CA VAL A 4 1.53 -5.82 -0.29
C VAL A 4 2.23 -4.50 -0.66
N VAL A 5 3.38 -4.57 -1.32
CA VAL A 5 4.22 -3.41 -1.63
C VAL A 5 4.42 -3.31 -3.14
N LEU A 6 4.10 -2.15 -3.69
CA LEU A 6 4.37 -1.80 -5.09
C LEU A 6 5.59 -0.88 -5.14
N ARG A 7 6.70 -1.33 -5.72
CA ARG A 7 7.96 -0.57 -5.77
C ARG A 7 8.07 0.31 -7.01
N ARG A 8 7.52 -0.18 -8.12
CA ARG A 8 7.45 0.47 -9.44
C ARG A 8 6.38 -0.25 -10.28
N PRO A 9 5.96 0.28 -11.44
CA PRO A 9 4.97 -0.40 -12.27
C PRO A 9 5.36 -1.85 -12.54
N LEU A 10 4.40 -2.75 -12.40
CA LEU A 10 4.54 -4.20 -12.59
C LEU A 10 5.45 -4.93 -11.57
N ASP A 11 5.87 -4.25 -10.50
CA ASP A 11 6.77 -4.77 -9.47
C ASP A 11 6.07 -4.75 -8.09
N LEU A 12 5.17 -5.71 -7.92
CA LEU A 12 4.33 -5.90 -6.74
C LEU A 12 4.74 -7.18 -6.00
N ASP A 13 5.01 -7.08 -4.71
CA ASP A 13 5.37 -8.23 -3.89
C ASP A 13 4.69 -8.19 -2.51
N VAL A 14 4.66 -9.33 -1.83
CA VAL A 14 4.22 -9.46 -0.44
C VAL A 14 5.44 -9.58 0.46
N GLU A 15 5.60 -8.62 1.35
CA GLU A 15 6.78 -8.51 2.21
C GLU A 15 6.40 -8.56 3.69
N GLU A 16 7.33 -9.02 4.52
CA GLU A 16 7.26 -8.80 5.97
C GLU A 16 7.84 -7.44 6.32
N ARG A 17 7.07 -6.65 7.09
CA ARG A 17 7.46 -5.33 7.58
C ARG A 17 7.31 -5.25 9.10
N GLU A 18 8.09 -4.40 9.75
CA GLU A 18 7.92 -4.16 11.17
C GLU A 18 6.53 -3.55 11.44
N THR A 19 5.93 -3.96 12.56
CA THR A 19 4.69 -3.34 13.03
C THR A 19 5.06 -1.98 13.62
N PRO A 20 4.49 -0.85 13.15
CA PRO A 20 4.85 0.46 13.67
C PRO A 20 4.32 0.67 15.09
N GLU A 21 5.08 1.42 15.89
CA GLU A 21 4.68 1.95 17.19
C GLU A 21 3.92 3.28 16.98
N PRO A 22 2.69 3.44 17.49
CA PRO A 22 1.94 4.69 17.33
C PRO A 22 2.54 5.81 18.18
N GLY A 23 2.65 7.02 17.60
CA GLY A 23 3.06 8.22 18.32
C GLY A 23 1.94 8.86 19.14
N PRO A 24 2.21 10.00 19.82
CA PRO A 24 1.18 10.73 20.56
C PRO A 24 0.01 11.16 19.67
N GLY A 25 -1.20 10.72 20.00
CA GLY A 25 -2.42 11.01 19.25
C GLY A 25 -2.73 10.02 18.11
N GLU A 26 -1.90 9.02 17.89
CA GLU A 26 -2.12 7.98 16.89
C GLU A 26 -2.68 6.69 17.51
N VAL A 27 -3.30 5.85 16.68
CA VAL A 27 -3.76 4.52 17.07
C VAL A 27 -3.31 3.47 16.06
N LEU A 28 -2.83 2.34 16.55
CA LEU A 28 -2.50 1.20 15.72
C LEU A 28 -3.75 0.36 15.44
N VAL A 29 -4.09 0.18 14.16
CA VAL A 29 -5.28 -0.58 13.73
C VAL A 29 -4.86 -1.85 12.99
N ARG A 30 -5.39 -3.00 13.42
CA ARG A 30 -5.28 -4.25 12.67
C ARG A 30 -6.40 -4.35 11.65
N ILE A 31 -6.05 -4.32 10.36
CA ILE A 31 -7.01 -4.43 9.26
C ILE A 31 -7.61 -5.84 9.22
N ALA A 32 -8.93 -5.95 9.42
CA ALA A 32 -9.64 -7.22 9.36
C ALA A 32 -10.03 -7.62 7.92
N ARG A 33 -10.36 -6.62 7.08
CA ARG A 33 -10.73 -6.79 5.67
C ARG A 33 -10.32 -5.55 4.88
N GLY A 34 -9.89 -5.75 3.64
CA GLY A 34 -9.57 -4.70 2.68
C GLY A 34 -9.96 -5.14 1.27
N GLY A 35 -10.07 -4.19 0.35
CA GLY A 35 -10.39 -4.43 -1.06
C GLY A 35 -9.45 -3.66 -1.97
N ILE A 36 -9.45 -4.03 -3.25
CA ILE A 36 -8.67 -3.35 -4.28
C ILE A 36 -9.55 -2.30 -4.96
N CYS A 37 -9.04 -1.07 -5.06
CA CYS A 37 -9.67 0.01 -5.78
C CYS A 37 -9.14 0.08 -7.23
N GLY A 38 -9.87 0.74 -8.13
CA GLY A 38 -9.39 0.99 -9.49
C GLY A 38 -8.07 1.78 -9.55
N SER A 39 -7.85 2.70 -8.60
CA SER A 39 -6.60 3.46 -8.50
C SER A 39 -5.37 2.57 -8.28
N ASP A 40 -5.51 1.50 -7.51
CA ASP A 40 -4.41 0.56 -7.24
C ASP A 40 -3.95 -0.12 -8.53
N LEU A 41 -4.91 -0.45 -9.40
CA LEU A 41 -4.62 -1.02 -10.72
C LEU A 41 -3.92 -0.02 -11.65
N HIS A 42 -4.30 1.26 -11.58
CA HIS A 42 -3.62 2.31 -12.34
C HIS A 42 -2.17 2.51 -11.86
N TYR A 43 -1.93 2.49 -10.55
CA TYR A 43 -0.57 2.51 -10.02
C TYR A 43 0.24 1.28 -10.46
N PHE A 44 -0.34 0.10 -10.32
CA PHE A 44 0.34 -1.14 -10.71
C PHE A 44 0.70 -1.18 -12.20
N ARG A 45 -0.21 -0.77 -13.08
CA ARG A 45 -0.03 -0.90 -14.54
C ARG A 45 0.67 0.30 -15.17
N HIS A 46 0.44 1.51 -14.65
CA HIS A 46 0.81 2.76 -15.33
C HIS A 46 1.65 3.69 -14.46
N GLY A 47 1.97 3.32 -13.21
CA GLY A 47 2.76 4.15 -12.31
C GLY A 47 2.04 5.38 -11.76
N GLY A 48 0.72 5.43 -11.87
CA GLY A 48 -0.09 6.49 -11.30
C GLY A 48 -1.44 6.66 -11.98
N PHE A 49 -2.19 7.66 -11.54
CA PHE A 49 -3.50 8.02 -12.06
C PHE A 49 -3.60 9.54 -12.26
N GLY A 50 -4.30 9.99 -13.30
CA GLY A 50 -4.45 11.43 -13.58
C GLY A 50 -3.09 12.12 -13.76
N THR A 51 -2.75 13.07 -12.89
CA THR A 51 -1.44 13.76 -12.85
C THR A 51 -0.50 13.24 -11.77
N VAL A 52 -0.95 12.37 -10.86
CA VAL A 52 -0.16 11.83 -9.74
C VAL A 52 0.67 10.64 -10.21
N ARG A 53 1.96 10.60 -9.91
CA ARG A 53 2.90 9.54 -10.32
C ARG A 53 3.79 9.09 -9.17
N MET A 54 4.27 7.84 -9.25
CA MET A 54 5.33 7.27 -8.41
C MET A 54 6.71 7.76 -8.83
#